data_AF-A0A7S4UWM2-F1
#
_entry.id   AF-A0A7S4UWM2-F1
#
_cell.length_a   1.000
_cell.length_b   1.000
_cell.length_c   1.000
_cell.angle_alpha   90.00
_cell.angle_beta   90.00
_cell.angle_gamma   90.00
#
_symmetry.space_group_name_H-M   'P 1'
#
loop_
_entity.id
_entity.type
_entity.pdbx_description
1 polymer ?
#
loop_
_entity_poly.entity_id
_entity_poly.type
_entity_poly.pdbx_seq_one_letter_code
_entity_poly.pdbx_strand_id
1 'polypeptide(L)'
;ADGAAVAGGVLAQHQLRVAAHRAYEAAFRQILARGRATTALAYPLAVAAATEIFAAISARVRTAGAVLAARGAGSRELADLVGRLQALEREKLALVAALHLGRVRALAGSRIGPDPGDPAAAAEAAETRRRMGEGDAEIEETVSQIRCGLADLCEEEQEEE
;
A
#
# COMPACT_ATOMS: atom_id res chain seq x y z
N ALA A 1 13.59 -1.25 23.01
CA ALA A 1 12.98 -2.35 22.22
C ALA A 1 13.85 -2.55 21.00
N ASP A 2 14.88 -3.41 21.02
CA ASP A 2 15.76 -3.91 19.93
C ASP A 2 15.55 -3.33 18.49
N GLY A 3 16.64 -2.87 17.85
CA GLY A 3 16.61 -2.21 16.54
C GLY A 3 16.12 -3.13 15.43
N ALA A 4 16.70 -4.33 15.40
CA ALA A 4 16.32 -5.39 14.49
C ALA A 4 14.86 -5.82 14.68
N ALA A 5 14.39 -5.95 15.93
CA ALA A 5 13.00 -6.30 16.21
C ALA A 5 12.01 -5.26 15.66
N VAL A 6 12.34 -3.97 15.72
CA VAL A 6 11.49 -2.89 15.19
C VAL A 6 11.46 -2.93 13.66
N ALA A 7 12.62 -3.08 13.01
CA ALA A 7 12.71 -3.19 11.55
C ALA A 7 12.02 -4.46 11.01
N GLY A 8 12.19 -5.61 11.68
CA GLY A 8 11.45 -6.84 11.38
C GLY A 8 9.93 -6.65 11.52
N GLY A 9 9.50 -5.87 12.51
CA GLY A 9 8.10 -5.47 12.68
C GLY A 9 7.54 -4.69 11.48
N VAL A 10 8.33 -3.81 10.87
CA VAL A 10 7.94 -3.07 9.65
C VAL A 10 7.71 -4.04 8.49
N LEU A 11 8.62 -4.99 8.27
CA LEU A 11 8.49 -5.98 7.20
C LEU A 11 7.23 -6.85 7.37
N ALA A 12 6.92 -7.26 8.60
CA ALA A 12 5.69 -7.98 8.91
C ALA A 12 4.44 -7.12 8.61
N GLN A 13 4.46 -5.83 8.97
CA GLN A 13 3.37 -4.91 8.62
C GLN A 13 3.21 -4.71 7.10
N HIS A 14 4.32 -4.69 6.36
CA HIS A 14 4.29 -4.61 4.90
C HIS A 14 3.64 -5.87 4.28
N GLN A 15 3.98 -7.06 4.76
CA GLN A 15 3.33 -8.31 4.32
C GLN A 15 1.81 -8.29 4.59
N LEU A 16 1.39 -7.80 5.77
CA LEU A 16 -0.02 -7.62 6.09
C LEU A 16 -0.70 -6.62 5.13
N ARG A 17 0.00 -5.55 4.74
CA ARG A 17 -0.52 -4.58 3.76
C ARG A 17 -0.71 -5.21 2.39
N VAL A 18 0.24 -6.01 1.93
CA VAL A 18 0.12 -6.76 0.66
C VAL A 18 -1.08 -7.70 0.71
N ALA A 19 -1.27 -8.43 1.81
CA ALA A 19 -2.43 -9.29 2.01
C ALA A 19 -3.75 -8.50 2.00
N ALA A 20 -3.80 -7.35 2.69
CA ALA A 20 -4.96 -6.47 2.72
C ALA A 20 -5.31 -5.92 1.32
N HIS A 21 -4.33 -5.51 0.52
CA HIS A 21 -4.55 -5.12 -0.88
C HIS A 21 -5.16 -6.25 -1.71
N ARG A 22 -4.62 -7.47 -1.59
CA ARG A 22 -5.15 -8.64 -2.32
C ARG A 22 -6.60 -8.95 -1.92
N ALA A 23 -6.89 -8.91 -0.62
CA ALA A 23 -8.24 -9.13 -0.10
C ALA A 23 -9.21 -8.05 -0.58
N TYR A 24 -8.79 -6.78 -0.55
CA TYR A 24 -9.60 -5.65 -1.01
C TYR A 24 -9.88 -5.72 -2.53
N GLU A 25 -8.88 -6.02 -3.37
CA GLU A 25 -9.09 -6.21 -4.82
C GLU A 25 -10.00 -7.41 -5.11
N ALA A 26 -9.84 -8.51 -4.36
CA ALA A 26 -10.71 -9.67 -4.50
C ALA A 26 -12.17 -9.34 -4.14
N ALA A 27 -12.39 -8.66 -3.01
CA ALA A 27 -13.72 -8.20 -2.60
C ALA A 27 -14.32 -7.26 -3.64
N PHE A 28 -13.54 -6.31 -4.15
CA PHE A 28 -14.00 -5.39 -5.17
C PHE A 28 -14.43 -6.09 -6.46
N ARG A 29 -13.65 -7.05 -6.96
CA ARG A 29 -14.04 -7.86 -8.12
C ARG A 29 -15.34 -8.63 -7.90
N GLN A 30 -15.53 -9.22 -6.72
CA GLN A 30 -16.75 -9.92 -6.37
C GLN A 30 -17.97 -8.99 -6.29
N ILE A 31 -17.77 -7.77 -5.77
CA ILE A 31 -18.82 -6.74 -5.70
C ILE A 31 -19.24 -6.31 -7.11
N LEU A 32 -18.27 -6.02 -7.99
CA LEU A 32 -18.54 -5.64 -9.38
C LEU A 32 -19.29 -6.75 -10.14
N ALA A 33 -18.89 -8.02 -9.95
CA ALA A 33 -19.53 -9.16 -10.61
C ALA A 33 -21.02 -9.32 -10.25
N ARG A 34 -21.45 -8.80 -9.09
CA ARG A 34 -22.85 -8.80 -8.64
C ARG A 34 -23.67 -7.61 -9.17
N GLY A 35 -23.06 -6.77 -10.01
CA GLY A 35 -23.75 -5.69 -10.72
C GLY A 35 -23.93 -4.40 -9.91
N ARG A 36 -24.59 -3.43 -10.55
CA ARG A 36 -24.68 -2.03 -10.09
C ARG A 36 -25.31 -1.87 -8.71
N ALA A 37 -26.44 -2.54 -8.45
CA ALA A 37 -27.16 -2.41 -7.18
C ALA A 37 -26.29 -2.87 -5.99
N THR A 38 -25.65 -4.02 -6.14
CA THR A 38 -24.71 -4.54 -5.14
C THR A 38 -23.50 -3.62 -4.99
N THR A 39 -22.96 -3.11 -6.09
CA THR A 39 -21.81 -2.19 -6.06
C THR A 39 -22.13 -0.92 -5.28
N ALA A 40 -23.30 -0.31 -5.49
CA ALA A 40 -23.70 0.90 -4.79
C ALA A 40 -23.81 0.71 -3.26
N LEU A 41 -24.20 -0.48 -2.80
CA LEU A 41 -24.40 -0.79 -1.39
C LEU A 41 -23.14 -1.32 -0.71
N ALA A 42 -22.45 -2.28 -1.34
CA ALA A 42 -21.37 -3.05 -0.73
C ALA A 42 -19.99 -2.41 -0.90
N TYR A 43 -19.77 -1.63 -1.97
CA TYR A 43 -18.46 -1.02 -2.21
C TYR A 43 -18.05 -0.03 -1.10
N PRO A 44 -18.92 0.89 -0.62
CA PRO A 44 -18.56 1.78 0.49
C PRO A 44 -18.17 1.03 1.77
N LEU A 45 -18.82 -0.10 2.06
CA LEU A 45 -18.50 -0.94 3.21
C LEU A 45 -17.13 -1.62 3.06
N ALA A 46 -16.83 -2.13 1.87
CA ALA A 46 -15.51 -2.71 1.58
C ALA A 46 -14.39 -1.65 1.66
N VAL A 47 -14.65 -0.43 1.19
CA VAL A 47 -13.73 0.71 1.34
C VAL A 47 -13.48 1.01 2.81
N ALA A 48 -14.54 1.15 3.62
CA ALA A 48 -14.42 1.46 5.05
C ALA A 48 -13.58 0.41 5.79
N ALA A 49 -13.88 -0.88 5.58
CA ALA A 49 -13.12 -1.98 6.17
C ALA A 49 -11.65 -1.97 5.73
N ALA A 50 -11.37 -1.76 4.45
CA ALA A 50 -9.99 -1.66 3.96
C ALA A 50 -9.25 -0.45 4.54
N THR A 51 -9.92 0.71 4.64
CA THR A 51 -9.36 1.93 5.22
C THR A 51 -8.97 1.73 6.68
N GLU A 52 -9.80 1.06 7.49
CA GLU A 52 -9.48 0.75 8.89
C GLU A 52 -8.21 -0.11 9.00
N ILE A 53 -8.10 -1.16 8.18
CA ILE A 53 -6.93 -2.05 8.14
C ILE A 53 -5.68 -1.25 7.75
N PHE A 54 -5.73 -0.48 6.65
CA PHE A 54 -4.59 0.30 6.20
C PHE A 54 -4.19 1.39 7.20
N ALA A 55 -5.15 2.01 7.89
CA ALA A 55 -4.89 3.00 8.93
C ALA A 55 -4.15 2.38 10.12
N ALA A 56 -4.59 1.21 10.60
CA ALA A 56 -3.94 0.48 11.68
C ALA A 56 -2.50 0.08 11.34
N ILE A 57 -2.29 -0.47 10.13
CA ILE A 57 -0.95 -0.80 9.63
C ILE A 57 -0.07 0.46 9.56
N SER A 58 -0.60 1.55 8.99
CA SER A 58 0.15 2.81 8.85
C SER A 58 0.57 3.40 10.20
N ALA A 59 -0.31 3.31 11.21
CA ALA A 59 -0.01 3.78 12.56
C ALA A 59 1.15 3.00 13.16
N ARG A 60 1.13 1.66 13.07
CA ARG A 60 2.20 0.79 13.58
C ARG A 60 3.55 1.08 12.89
N VAL A 61 3.54 1.20 11.56
CA VAL A 61 4.76 1.49 10.79
C VAL A 61 5.30 2.90 11.11
N ARG A 62 4.43 3.90 11.33
CA ARG A 62 4.88 5.24 11.77
C ARG A 62 5.55 5.19 13.14
N THR A 63 4.95 4.47 14.08
CA THR A 63 5.55 4.26 15.41
C THR A 63 6.90 3.59 15.30
N ALA A 64 7.03 2.54 14.48
CA ALA A 64 8.30 1.87 14.23
C ALA A 64 9.36 2.82 13.63
N GLY A 65 8.99 3.60 12.62
CA GLY A 65 9.88 4.61 12.03
C GLY A 65 10.36 5.66 13.04
N ALA A 66 9.46 6.15 13.92
CA ALA A 66 9.83 7.07 14.98
C ALA A 66 10.79 6.45 16.01
N VAL A 67 10.60 5.17 16.35
CA VAL A 67 11.52 4.44 17.24
C VAL A 67 12.89 4.26 16.59
N LEU A 68 12.95 3.90 15.30
CA LEU A 68 14.22 3.77 14.57
C LEU A 68 14.96 5.12 14.49
N ALA A 69 14.25 6.20 14.20
CA ALA A 69 14.85 7.54 14.10
C ALA A 69 15.48 8.02 15.42
N ALA A 70 14.99 7.55 16.57
CA ALA A 70 15.47 7.97 17.88
C ALA A 70 16.75 7.26 18.36
N ARG A 71 17.26 6.28 17.62
CA ARG A 71 18.29 5.34 18.13
C ARG A 71 19.73 5.60 17.72
N GLY A 72 19.97 6.44 16.73
CA GLY A 72 21.32 6.77 16.27
C GLY A 72 21.46 6.67 14.76
N ALA A 73 22.71 6.79 14.27
CA ALA A 73 23.00 6.92 12.84
C ALA A 73 22.60 5.67 12.02
N GLY A 74 22.95 4.45 12.45
CA GLY A 74 22.63 3.22 11.72
C GLY A 74 21.12 2.95 11.58
N SER A 75 20.33 3.25 12.62
CA SER A 75 18.86 3.12 12.56
C SER A 75 18.16 4.26 11.80
N ARG A 76 18.86 5.37 11.52
CA ARG A 76 18.25 6.54 10.88
C ARG A 76 17.99 6.32 9.40
N GLU A 77 18.90 5.66 8.69
CA GLU A 77 18.70 5.29 7.28
C GLU A 77 17.49 4.37 7.12
N LEU A 78 17.32 3.40 8.04
CA LEU A 78 16.13 2.56 8.10
C LEU A 78 14.85 3.38 8.36
N ALA A 79 14.90 4.38 9.24
CA ALA A 79 13.75 5.26 9.45
C ALA A 79 13.36 6.05 8.18
N ASP A 80 14.35 6.50 7.40
CA ASP A 80 14.13 7.20 6.13
C ASP A 80 13.53 6.24 5.07
N LEU A 81 14.04 5.00 4.99
CA LEU A 81 13.48 3.95 4.13
C LEU A 81 12.04 3.61 4.52
N VAL A 82 11.74 3.54 5.82
CA VAL A 82 10.36 3.36 6.32
C VAL A 82 9.47 4.53 5.88
N GLY A 83 9.98 5.76 5.97
CA GLY A 83 9.29 6.95 5.49
C GLY A 83 8.97 6.88 3.99
N ARG A 84 9.94 6.48 3.18
CA ARG A 84 9.80 6.28 1.73
C ARG A 84 8.77 5.20 1.42
N LEU A 85 8.85 4.04 2.09
CA LEU A 85 7.90 2.94 1.93
C LEU A 85 6.46 3.42 2.18
N GLN A 86 6.23 4.16 3.27
CA GLN A 86 4.90 4.69 3.55
C GLN A 86 4.41 5.70 2.50
N ALA A 87 5.30 6.48 1.90
CA ALA A 87 4.94 7.41 0.83
C ALA A 87 4.48 6.66 -0.42
N LEU A 88 5.26 5.68 -0.87
CA LEU A 88 4.94 4.85 -2.02
C LEU A 88 3.63 4.07 -1.82
N GLU A 89 3.44 3.49 -0.64
CA GLU A 89 2.21 2.74 -0.34
C GLU A 89 0.96 3.65 -0.30
N ARG A 90 1.10 4.91 0.13
CA ARG A 90 0.00 5.91 0.06
C ARG A 90 -0.33 6.25 -1.38
N GLU A 91 0.68 6.48 -2.22
CA GLU A 91 0.48 6.75 -3.63
C GLU A 91 -0.21 5.58 -4.33
N LYS A 92 0.26 4.35 -4.10
CA LYS A 92 -0.37 3.14 -4.62
C LYS A 92 -1.83 3.03 -4.20
N LEU A 93 -2.16 3.31 -2.94
CA LEU A 93 -3.54 3.27 -2.47
C LEU A 93 -4.42 4.32 -3.18
N ALA A 94 -3.88 5.51 -3.47
CA ALA A 94 -4.59 6.53 -4.23
C ALA A 94 -4.85 6.09 -5.69
N LEU A 95 -3.87 5.45 -6.34
CA LEU A 95 -4.03 4.90 -7.70
C LEU A 95 -5.07 3.77 -7.74
N VAL A 96 -5.05 2.87 -6.74
CA VAL A 96 -6.08 1.81 -6.58
C VAL A 96 -7.46 2.42 -6.43
N ALA A 97 -7.61 3.45 -5.59
CA ALA A 97 -8.88 4.14 -5.42
C ALA A 97 -9.37 4.79 -6.73
N ALA A 98 -8.47 5.42 -7.50
CA ALA A 98 -8.80 5.99 -8.80
C ALA A 98 -9.32 4.93 -9.79
N LEU A 99 -8.65 3.78 -9.88
CA LEU A 99 -9.10 2.66 -10.73
C LEU A 99 -10.46 2.11 -10.28
N HIS A 100 -10.66 1.95 -8.97
CA HIS A 100 -11.94 1.45 -8.44
C HIS A 100 -13.07 2.42 -8.78
N LEU A 101 -12.88 3.72 -8.53
CA LEU A 101 -13.87 4.74 -8.85
C LEU A 101 -14.16 4.80 -10.35
N GLY A 102 -13.15 4.67 -11.21
CA GLY A 102 -13.33 4.57 -12.66
C GLY A 102 -14.24 3.40 -13.04
N ARG A 103 -13.98 2.20 -12.49
CA ARG A 103 -14.81 1.00 -12.73
C ARG A 103 -16.24 1.14 -12.18
N VAL A 104 -16.40 1.70 -11.00
CA VAL A 104 -17.73 1.95 -10.39
C VAL A 104 -18.53 2.94 -11.24
N ARG A 105 -17.91 4.02 -11.73
CA ARG A 105 -18.55 5.00 -12.62
C ARG A 105 -18.98 4.37 -13.94
N ALA A 106 -18.13 3.55 -14.55
CA ALA A 106 -18.45 2.82 -15.78
C ALA A 106 -19.66 1.88 -15.57
N LEU A 107 -19.69 1.15 -14.45
CA LEU A 107 -20.82 0.25 -14.11
C LEU A 107 -22.12 1.02 -13.82
N ALA A 108 -22.03 2.24 -13.29
CA ALA A 108 -23.19 3.08 -13.02
C ALA A 108 -23.86 3.63 -14.30
N GLY A 109 -23.25 3.45 -15.48
CA GLY A 109 -23.73 4.04 -16.73
C GLY A 109 -23.75 5.57 -16.69
N SER A 110 -22.86 6.16 -15.89
CA SER A 110 -22.85 7.61 -15.69
C SER A 110 -22.43 8.31 -16.98
N ARG A 111 -23.34 9.11 -17.55
CA ARG A 111 -23.05 10.07 -18.63
C ARG A 111 -22.17 11.26 -18.17
N ILE A 112 -21.71 11.25 -16.92
CA ILE A 112 -20.85 12.28 -16.29
C ILE A 112 -19.43 11.70 -16.08
N GLY A 113 -18.99 10.86 -17.00
CA GLY A 113 -17.65 10.28 -17.05
C GLY A 113 -17.37 9.82 -18.47
N PRO A 114 -16.10 9.68 -18.86
CA PRO A 114 -15.74 9.30 -20.22
C PRO A 114 -16.35 7.93 -20.55
N ASP A 115 -16.88 7.81 -21.77
CA ASP A 115 -17.64 6.66 -22.29
C ASP A 115 -16.83 5.36 -22.10
N PRO A 116 -17.41 4.17 -21.85
CA PRO A 116 -16.66 2.92 -21.76
C PRO A 116 -15.91 2.56 -23.07
N GLY A 117 -16.23 3.23 -24.17
CA GLY A 117 -15.49 3.21 -25.44
C GLY A 117 -14.61 4.44 -25.69
N ASP A 118 -14.48 5.35 -24.71
CA ASP A 118 -13.65 6.54 -24.83
C ASP A 118 -12.16 6.16 -24.74
N PRO A 119 -11.39 6.39 -25.80
CA PRO A 119 -9.96 6.12 -25.80
C PRO A 119 -9.21 6.90 -24.72
N ALA A 120 -9.71 8.07 -24.28
CA ALA A 120 -9.12 8.84 -23.20
C ALA A 120 -9.26 8.15 -21.83
N ALA A 121 -10.43 7.58 -21.51
CA ALA A 121 -10.62 6.79 -20.28
C ALA A 121 -9.74 5.55 -20.26
N ALA A 122 -9.64 4.87 -21.41
CA ALA A 122 -8.81 3.69 -21.55
C ALA A 122 -7.33 4.04 -21.37
N ALA A 123 -6.87 5.17 -21.93
CA ALA A 123 -5.52 5.68 -21.77
C ALA A 123 -5.21 6.07 -20.31
N GLU A 124 -6.11 6.77 -19.62
CA GLU A 124 -5.95 7.14 -18.21
C GLU A 124 -5.89 5.90 -17.31
N ALA A 125 -6.73 4.89 -17.57
CA ALA A 125 -6.71 3.63 -16.83
C ALA A 125 -5.46 2.78 -17.14
N ALA A 126 -4.88 2.90 -18.34
CA ALA A 126 -3.62 2.27 -18.71
C ALA A 126 -2.44 2.97 -18.03
N GLU A 127 -2.42 4.30 -18.02
CA GLU A 127 -1.43 5.12 -17.34
C GLU A 127 -1.43 4.86 -15.83
N THR A 128 -2.61 4.84 -15.21
CA THR A 128 -2.75 4.53 -13.78
C THR A 128 -2.21 3.14 -13.47
N ARG A 129 -2.44 2.15 -14.35
CA ARG A 129 -1.89 0.79 -14.20
C ARG A 129 -0.37 0.77 -14.38
N ARG A 130 0.19 1.56 -15.30
CA ARG A 130 1.64 1.70 -15.46
C ARG A 130 2.27 2.24 -14.18
N ARG A 131 1.74 3.36 -13.67
CA ARG A 131 2.21 3.97 -12.41
C ARG A 131 2.12 3.03 -11.21
N MET A 132 1.08 2.19 -11.14
CA MET A 132 1.00 1.16 -10.12
C MET A 132 2.12 0.12 -10.25
N GLY A 133 2.47 -0.29 -11.46
CA GLY A 133 3.58 -1.22 -11.71
C GLY A 133 4.94 -0.63 -11.34
N GLU A 134 5.17 0.64 -11.68
CA GLU A 134 6.35 1.40 -11.26
C GLU A 134 6.43 1.51 -9.74
N GLY A 135 5.33 1.91 -9.09
CA GLY A 135 5.24 1.97 -7.64
C GLY A 135 5.45 0.62 -6.95
N ASP A 136 4.99 -0.49 -7.54
CA ASP A 136 5.23 -1.84 -7.02
C ASP A 136 6.72 -2.22 -7.07
N ALA A 137 7.42 -1.84 -8.14
CA ALA A 137 8.86 -2.06 -8.26
C ALA A 137 9.64 -1.24 -7.21
N GLU A 138 9.30 0.04 -7.04
CA GLU A 138 9.95 0.90 -6.04
C GLU A 138 9.67 0.45 -4.60
N ILE A 139 8.46 -0.05 -4.33
CA ILE A 139 8.11 -0.63 -3.03
C ILE A 139 8.98 -1.86 -2.76
N GLU A 140 9.10 -2.79 -3.71
CA GLU A 140 9.93 -3.99 -3.50
C GLU A 140 11.41 -3.64 -3.33
N GLU A 141 11.93 -2.68 -4.10
CA GLU A 141 13.29 -2.18 -3.91
C GLU A 141 13.49 -1.61 -2.50
N THR A 142 12.58 -0.76 -2.04
CA THR A 142 12.65 -0.17 -0.69
C THR A 142 12.55 -1.23 0.40
N VAL A 143 11.69 -2.24 0.22
CA VAL A 143 11.58 -3.37 1.15
C VAL A 143 12.85 -4.21 1.15
N SER A 144 13.49 -4.41 0.00
CA SER A 144 14.78 -5.08 -0.11
C SER A 144 15.87 -4.31 0.66
N GLN A 145 15.92 -2.99 0.54
CA GLN A 145 16.84 -2.14 1.29
C GLN A 145 16.61 -2.25 2.81
N ILE A 146 15.34 -2.28 3.25
CA ILE A 146 15.02 -2.48 4.67
C ILE A 146 15.47 -3.88 5.15
N ARG A 147 15.36 -4.92 4.32
CA ARG A 147 15.87 -6.26 4.67
C ARG A 147 17.40 -6.27 4.82
N CYS A 148 18.12 -5.57 3.94
CA CYS A 148 19.58 -5.43 4.07
C CYS A 148 19.95 -4.71 5.36
N GLY A 149 19.37 -3.53 5.62
CA GLY A 149 19.67 -2.80 6.86
C GLY A 149 19.25 -3.54 8.13
N LEU A 150 18.22 -4.40 8.06
CA LEU A 150 17.90 -5.32 9.16
C LEU A 150 19.01 -6.36 9.39
N ALA A 151 19.59 -6.93 8.32
CA ALA A 151 20.69 -7.87 8.44
C ALA A 151 21.92 -7.20 9.08
N ASP A 152 22.24 -5.97 8.64
CA ASP A 152 23.34 -5.18 9.20
C ASP A 152 23.14 -4.94 10.70
N LEU A 153 21.93 -4.54 11.14
CA LEU A 153 21.62 -4.38 12.56
C LEU A 153 21.75 -5.68 13.36
N CYS A 154 21.32 -6.81 12.79
CA CYS A 154 21.46 -8.12 13.44
C CYS A 154 22.92 -8.55 13.61
N GLU A 155 23.80 -8.16 12.69
CA GLU A 155 25.24 -8.44 12.75
C GLU A 155 25.91 -7.56 13.81
N GLU A 156 25.61 -6.25 13.83
CA GLU A 156 26.12 -5.32 14.84
C GLU A 156 25.72 -5.75 16.27
N GLU A 157 24.46 -6.15 16.49
CA GLU A 157 23.98 -6.59 17.81
C GLU A 157 24.65 -7.90 18.28
N GLN A 158 25.16 -8.75 17.37
CA GLN A 158 25.90 -9.98 17.71
C GLN A 158 27.37 -9.73 18.05
N GLU A 159 27.96 -8.63 17.56
CA GLU A 159 29.35 -8.25 17.85
C GLU A 159 29.49 -7.54 19.21
N GLU A 160 28.39 -6.98 19.73
CA GLU A 160 28.33 -6.28 21.02
C GLU A 160 28.04 -7.20 22.24
N GLU A 161 27.70 -8.48 22.00
CA GLU A 161 27.41 -9.51 23.04
C GLU A 161 28.63 -10.38 23.40
#